data_AF-A0A822GM75-F1
#
_entry.id   AF-A0A822GM75-F1
#
_cell.length_a   1.000
_cell.length_b   1.000
_cell.length_c   1.000
_cell.angle_alpha   90.00
_cell.angle_beta   90.00
_cell.angle_gamma   90.00
#
_symmetry.space_group_name_H-M   'P 1'
#
loop_
_entity.id
_entity.type
_entity.pdbx_description
1 polymer ?
#
loop_
_entity_poly.entity_id
_entity_poly.type
_entity_poly.pdbx_seq_one_letter_code
_entity_poly.pdbx_strand_id
1 'polypeptide(L)'
;MKSSAKTSGGSDSSMFDLTIEQLKALMELHGKDLLEKLNSSTYNGVKGILEKLKVDGNKGLDSNNQEDLEQRRAIYGRNEIPPKPMKSFLRLCWDTLHDMLLVILLVCAVVSIGLSFYTPPHQRDQAVQDECT
;
A
#
# COMPACT_ATOMS: atom_id res chain seq x y z
N MET A 1 -2.17 -11.13 -17.00
CA MET A 1 -1.84 -11.73 -15.69
C MET A 1 -2.21 -10.74 -14.59
N LYS A 2 -3.45 -10.78 -14.10
CA LYS A 2 -3.89 -9.98 -12.95
C LYS A 2 -4.14 -10.96 -11.81
N SER A 3 -3.23 -10.97 -10.84
CA SER A 3 -3.34 -11.80 -9.64
C SER A 3 -4.47 -11.22 -8.79
N SER A 4 -5.61 -11.90 -8.77
CA SER A 4 -6.74 -11.57 -7.92
C SER A 4 -6.52 -12.28 -6.60
N ALA A 5 -6.15 -11.53 -5.57
CA ALA A 5 -6.08 -12.04 -4.21
C ALA A 5 -7.51 -12.34 -3.75
N LYS A 6 -7.84 -13.62 -3.77
CA LYS A 6 -9.09 -14.19 -3.27
C LYS A 6 -9.12 -13.99 -1.75
N THR A 7 -9.75 -12.91 -1.29
CA THR A 7 -10.17 -12.76 0.10
C THR A 7 -11.33 -13.73 0.34
N SER A 8 -11.00 -14.93 0.83
CA SER A 8 -11.97 -15.90 1.32
C SER A 8 -12.55 -15.40 2.65
N GLY A 9 -13.60 -14.58 2.57
CA GLY A 9 -14.53 -14.36 3.68
C GLY A 9 -15.40 -15.60 3.87
N GLY A 10 -14.83 -16.64 4.49
CA GLY A 10 -15.56 -17.83 4.90
C GLY A 10 -16.26 -17.57 6.23
N SER A 11 -17.57 -17.74 6.22
CA SER A 11 -18.48 -17.69 7.36
C SER A 11 -18.10 -18.74 8.43
N ASP A 12 -17.56 -18.30 9.57
CA ASP A 12 -17.58 -19.07 10.83
C ASP A 12 -18.00 -18.14 11.99
N SER A 13 -19.26 -17.73 11.92
CA SER A 13 -19.93 -16.80 12.83
C SER A 13 -20.66 -17.50 13.96
N SER A 14 -19.96 -18.24 14.83
CA SER A 14 -20.61 -18.75 16.07
C SER A 14 -19.77 -18.69 17.35
N MET A 15 -18.49 -18.32 17.28
CA MET A 15 -17.64 -18.33 18.48
C MET A 15 -17.59 -17.00 19.23
N PHE A 16 -17.70 -15.87 18.51
CA PHE A 16 -17.65 -14.52 19.07
C PHE A 16 -18.89 -13.72 18.63
N ASP A 17 -19.47 -12.98 19.57
CA ASP A 17 -20.68 -12.17 19.35
C ASP A 17 -20.37 -10.76 18.82
N LEU A 18 -19.14 -10.56 18.34
CA LEU A 18 -18.60 -9.30 17.85
C LEU A 18 -17.87 -9.51 16.52
N THR A 19 -18.22 -8.68 15.54
CA THR A 19 -17.61 -8.70 14.21
C THR A 19 -16.59 -7.57 14.03
N ILE A 20 -15.68 -7.73 13.06
CA ILE A 20 -14.69 -6.70 12.71
C ILE A 20 -15.38 -5.39 12.29
N GLU A 21 -16.49 -5.48 11.56
CA GLU A 21 -17.24 -4.31 11.09
C GLU A 21 -17.81 -3.50 12.25
N GLN A 22 -18.35 -4.18 13.27
CA GLN A 22 -18.84 -3.54 14.50
C GLN A 22 -17.70 -2.86 15.26
N LEU A 23 -16.55 -3.53 15.39
CA LEU A 23 -15.39 -2.95 16.05
C LEU A 23 -14.83 -1.74 15.28
N LYS A 24 -14.83 -1.81 13.95
CA LYS A 24 -14.41 -0.70 13.08
C LYS A 24 -15.35 0.50 13.21
N ALA A 25 -16.66 0.27 13.18
CA ALA A 25 -17.66 1.32 13.38
C ALA A 25 -17.55 1.99 14.75
N LEU A 26 -17.15 1.24 15.79
CA LEU A 26 -16.83 1.84 17.09
C LEU A 26 -15.57 2.71 17.01
N MET A 27 -14.51 2.28 16.32
CA MET A 27 -13.29 3.08 16.17
C MET A 27 -13.46 4.34 15.32
N GLU A 28 -14.43 4.36 14.40
CA GLU A 28 -14.76 5.54 13.58
C GLU A 28 -15.49 6.64 14.39
N LEU A 29 -16.08 6.28 15.53
CA LEU A 29 -16.75 7.22 16.43
C LEU A 29 -15.81 7.70 17.54
N HIS A 30 -15.96 8.95 17.95
CA HIS A 30 -15.13 9.55 19.00
C HIS A 30 -15.96 10.34 20.02
N GLY A 31 -15.46 10.44 21.25
CA GLY A 31 -16.06 11.27 22.30
C GLY A 31 -17.45 10.79 22.73
N LYS A 32 -18.44 11.69 22.67
CA LYS A 32 -19.79 11.44 23.18
C LYS A 32 -20.56 10.41 22.34
N ASP A 33 -20.41 10.47 21.02
CA ASP A 33 -21.09 9.56 20.08
C ASP A 33 -20.63 8.12 20.27
N LEU A 34 -19.34 7.93 20.59
CA LEU A 34 -18.79 6.63 20.96
C LEU A 34 -19.42 6.11 22.25
N LEU A 35 -19.56 6.95 23.27
CA LEU A 35 -20.16 6.57 24.56
C LEU A 35 -21.63 6.20 24.41
N GLU A 36 -22.40 6.93 23.60
CA GLU A 36 -23.79 6.56 23.30
C GLU A 36 -23.88 5.23 22.58
N LYS A 37 -23.00 4.99 21.59
CA LYS A 37 -22.97 3.72 20.87
C LYS A 37 -22.53 2.57 21.78
N LEU A 38 -21.55 2.78 22.66
CA LEU A 38 -21.07 1.79 23.62
C LEU A 38 -22.12 1.45 24.70
N ASN A 39 -22.82 2.46 25.21
CA ASN A 39 -23.87 2.27 26.23
C ASN A 39 -25.19 1.77 25.64
N SER A 40 -25.29 1.67 24.32
CA SER A 40 -26.42 1.00 23.69
C SER A 40 -26.52 -0.45 24.19
N SER A 41 -27.74 -0.98 24.21
CA SER A 41 -28.06 -2.35 24.63
C SER A 41 -27.29 -3.44 23.84
N THR A 42 -26.64 -3.08 22.73
CA THR A 42 -25.86 -4.00 21.91
C THR A 42 -24.52 -4.38 22.52
N TYR A 43 -23.84 -3.44 23.19
CA TYR A 43 -22.49 -3.65 23.72
C TYR A 43 -22.44 -3.66 25.24
N ASN A 44 -23.42 -3.06 25.92
CA ASN A 44 -23.48 -2.99 27.38
C ASN A 44 -22.17 -2.44 28.00
N GLY A 45 -21.61 -1.41 27.34
CA GLY A 45 -20.35 -0.78 27.71
C GLY A 45 -19.12 -1.66 27.46
N VAL A 46 -18.00 -1.26 28.07
CA VAL A 46 -16.70 -1.92 27.87
C VAL A 46 -16.72 -3.37 28.37
N LYS A 47 -17.40 -3.64 29.50
CA LYS A 47 -17.47 -5.00 30.06
C LYS A 47 -18.18 -6.00 29.15
N GLY A 48 -19.28 -5.59 28.51
CA GLY A 48 -19.99 -6.48 27.58
C GLY A 48 -19.17 -6.74 26.30
N ILE A 49 -18.34 -5.79 25.87
CA ILE A 49 -17.39 -6.03 24.77
C ILE A 49 -16.36 -7.09 25.15
N LEU A 50 -15.80 -7.03 26.36
CA LEU A 50 -14.85 -8.03 26.84
C LEU A 50 -15.47 -9.43 26.91
N GLU A 51 -16.70 -9.53 27.41
CA GLU A 51 -17.44 -10.78 27.48
C GLU A 51 -17.72 -11.36 26.08
N LYS A 52 -18.18 -10.52 25.14
CA LYS A 52 -18.43 -10.91 23.75
C LYS A 52 -17.16 -11.29 22.99
N LEU A 53 -16.01 -10.71 23.33
CA LEU A 53 -14.70 -11.08 22.80
C LEU A 53 -14.08 -12.27 23.57
N LYS A 54 -14.70 -12.74 24.65
CA LYS A 54 -14.17 -13.76 25.57
C LYS A 54 -12.74 -13.44 26.00
N VAL A 55 -12.52 -12.21 26.49
CA VAL A 55 -11.22 -11.73 26.97
C VAL A 55 -11.33 -11.35 28.44
N ASP A 56 -10.40 -11.84 29.25
CA ASP A 56 -10.29 -11.40 30.65
C ASP A 56 -9.77 -9.96 30.71
N GLY A 57 -10.51 -9.06 31.36
CA GLY A 57 -10.13 -7.65 31.42
C GLY A 57 -8.90 -7.33 32.26
N ASN A 58 -8.45 -8.28 33.08
CA ASN A 58 -7.29 -8.11 33.97
C ASN A 58 -6.10 -8.96 33.54
N LYS A 59 -6.36 -10.12 32.91
CA LYS A 59 -5.33 -11.10 32.54
C LYS A 59 -5.08 -11.14 31.03
N GLY A 60 -6.01 -10.67 30.21
CA GLY A 60 -5.93 -10.71 28.76
C GLY A 60 -6.22 -12.11 28.20
N LEU A 61 -5.63 -12.41 27.04
CA LEU A 61 -5.71 -13.72 26.40
C LEU A 61 -4.72 -14.71 27.01
N ASP A 62 -5.10 -15.98 27.10
CA ASP A 62 -4.17 -17.03 27.50
C ASP A 62 -3.19 -17.35 26.37
N SER A 63 -1.91 -17.07 26.59
CA SER A 63 -0.85 -17.30 25.60
C SER A 63 -0.53 -18.79 25.40
N ASN A 64 -0.94 -19.65 26.33
CA ASN A 64 -0.71 -21.09 26.24
C ASN A 64 -1.81 -21.81 25.44
N ASN A 65 -2.95 -21.17 25.21
CA ASN A 65 -4.05 -21.76 24.46
C ASN A 65 -3.91 -21.45 22.96
N GLN A 66 -3.07 -22.24 22.28
CA GLN A 66 -2.76 -22.02 20.87
C GLN A 66 -3.97 -22.20 19.94
N GLU A 67 -4.93 -23.07 20.30
CA GLU A 67 -6.15 -23.27 19.52
C GLU A 67 -7.05 -22.02 19.52
N ASP A 68 -7.22 -21.37 20.67
CA ASP A 68 -7.98 -20.11 20.78
C ASP A 68 -7.30 -18.98 19.98
N LEU A 69 -5.97 -18.90 20.01
CA LEU A 69 -5.21 -17.90 19.25
C LEU A 69 -5.31 -18.13 17.74
N GLU A 70 -5.26 -19.37 17.27
CA GLU A 70 -5.39 -19.71 15.86
C GLU A 70 -6.81 -19.44 15.34
N GLN A 71 -7.84 -19.76 16.11
CA GLN A 71 -9.23 -19.46 15.77
C GLN A 71 -9.50 -17.95 15.72
N ARG A 72 -8.95 -17.18 16.67
CA ARG A 72 -9.01 -15.71 16.63
C ARG A 72 -8.32 -15.13 15.40
N ARG A 73 -7.17 -15.67 15.01
CA ARG A 73 -6.48 -15.25 13.78
C ARG A 73 -7.27 -15.60 12.52
N ALA A 74 -8.05 -16.69 12.53
CA ALA A 74 -8.93 -17.04 11.42
C ALA A 74 -10.11 -16.05 11.28
N ILE A 75 -10.71 -15.64 12.41
CA ILE A 75 -11.90 -14.78 12.42
C ILE A 75 -11.54 -13.30 12.27
N TYR A 76 -10.58 -12.79 13.04
CA TYR A 76 -10.21 -11.36 13.05
C TYR A 76 -9.07 -11.02 12.09
N GLY A 77 -8.41 -12.03 11.54
CA GLY A 77 -7.20 -11.85 10.74
C GLY A 77 -5.96 -11.62 11.61
N ARG A 78 -4.84 -11.41 10.93
CA ARG A 78 -3.53 -11.23 11.54
C ARG A 78 -3.11 -9.77 11.45
N ASN A 79 -2.60 -9.21 12.55
CA ASN A 79 -2.08 -7.84 12.57
C ASN A 79 -0.65 -7.78 11.99
N GLU A 80 -0.50 -8.23 10.75
CA GLU A 80 0.76 -8.15 10.01
C GLU A 80 0.59 -7.17 8.85
N ILE A 81 1.46 -6.16 8.79
CA ILE A 81 1.54 -5.25 7.64
C ILE A 81 2.15 -6.07 6.49
N PRO A 82 1.42 -6.34 5.40
CA PRO A 82 1.95 -7.14 4.31
C PRO A 82 3.17 -6.42 3.73
N PRO A 83 4.33 -7.10 3.61
CA PRO A 83 5.52 -6.48 3.06
C PRO A 83 5.25 -6.09 1.61
N LYS A 84 5.41 -4.80 1.31
CA LYS A 84 5.23 -4.28 -0.05
C LYS A 84 6.23 -4.98 -0.97
N PRO A 85 5.79 -5.67 -2.04
CA PRO A 85 6.73 -6.27 -2.98
C PRO A 85 7.59 -5.16 -3.59
N MET A 86 8.91 -5.32 -3.48
CA MET A 86 9.88 -4.39 -4.06
C MET A 86 9.69 -4.32 -5.58
N LYS A 87 9.62 -3.10 -6.14
CA LYS A 87 9.60 -2.91 -7.59
C LYS A 87 10.93 -3.45 -8.16
N SER A 88 10.86 -4.21 -9.25
CA SER A 88 12.07 -4.75 -9.92
C SER A 88 12.98 -3.63 -10.40
N PHE A 89 14.30 -3.77 -10.20
CA PHE A 89 15.33 -2.81 -10.63
C PHE A 89 15.24 -2.44 -12.11
N LEU A 90 14.93 -3.42 -12.98
CA LEU A 90 14.77 -3.17 -14.41
C LEU A 90 13.59 -2.26 -14.73
N ARG A 91 12.52 -2.31 -13.92
CA ARG A 91 11.39 -1.39 -14.06
C ARG A 91 11.79 0.02 -13.64
N LEU A 92 12.63 0.17 -12.62
CA LEU A 92 13.18 1.46 -12.20
C LEU A 92 14.09 2.05 -13.27
N CYS A 93 15.00 1.25 -13.83
CA CYS A 93 15.86 1.69 -14.94
C CYS A 93 15.04 2.04 -16.19
N TRP A 94 13.98 1.28 -16.51
CA TRP A 94 13.09 1.60 -17.62
C TRP A 94 12.30 2.90 -17.37
N ASP A 95 11.88 3.16 -16.12
CA ASP A 95 11.23 4.42 -15.73
C ASP A 95 12.21 5.60 -15.86
N THR A 96 13.44 5.45 -15.38
CA THR A 96 14.48 6.48 -15.40
C THR A 96 15.01 6.76 -16.81
N LEU A 97 15.05 5.76 -17.69
CA LEU A 97 15.50 5.92 -19.07
C LEU A 97 14.47 6.64 -19.97
N HIS A 98 13.18 6.57 -19.62
CA HIS A 98 12.08 7.18 -20.40
C HIS A 98 11.79 8.63 -19.98
N ASP A 99 12.80 9.35 -19.49
CA ASP A 99 12.73 10.77 -19.21
C ASP A 99 12.73 11.56 -20.55
N MET A 100 11.85 12.56 -20.65
CA MET A 100 11.76 13.46 -21.82
C MET A 100 13.10 14.12 -22.14
N LEU A 101 13.95 14.35 -21.13
CA LEU A 101 15.30 14.89 -21.31
C LEU A 101 16.27 13.90 -21.99
N LEU A 102 16.20 12.60 -21.68
CA LEU A 102 17.04 11.59 -22.36
C LEU A 102 16.60 11.37 -23.81
N VAL A 103 15.29 11.42 -24.06
CA VAL A 103 14.73 11.28 -25.41
C VAL A 103 15.15 12.45 -26.30
N ILE A 104 15.06 13.71 -25.82
CA ILE A 104 15.49 14.86 -26.63
C ILE A 104 17.00 14.83 -26.90
N LEU A 105 17.81 14.41 -25.92
CA LEU A 105 19.26 14.24 -26.11
C LEU A 105 19.60 13.17 -27.16
N LEU A 106 18.87 12.05 -27.16
CA LEU A 106 19.05 10.99 -28.16
C LEU A 106 18.71 11.47 -29.57
N VAL A 107 17.61 12.22 -29.73
CA VAL A 107 17.22 12.80 -31.03
C VAL A 107 18.26 13.80 -31.51
N CYS A 108 18.72 14.71 -30.64
CA CYS A 108 19.80 15.64 -30.97
C CYS A 108 21.07 14.91 -31.43
N ALA A 109 21.47 13.86 -30.72
CA ALA A 109 22.64 13.05 -31.11
C ALA A 109 22.46 12.40 -32.49
N VAL A 110 21.30 11.81 -32.78
CA VAL A 110 21.00 11.23 -34.09
C VAL A 110 21.05 12.28 -35.19
N VAL A 111 20.51 13.48 -34.95
CA VAL A 111 20.57 14.60 -35.91
C VAL A 111 22.01 15.08 -36.12
N SER A 112 22.80 15.26 -35.06
CA SER A 112 24.22 15.63 -35.14
C SER A 112 25.03 14.60 -35.94
N ILE A 113 24.79 13.31 -35.72
CA ILE A 113 25.42 12.23 -36.48
C ILE A 113 24.97 12.26 -37.95
N GLY A 114 23.67 12.44 -38.21
CA GLY A 114 23.12 12.53 -39.56
C GLY A 114 23.70 13.69 -40.36
N LEU A 115 23.80 14.88 -39.75
CA LEU A 115 24.43 16.05 -40.38
C LEU A 115 25.93 15.87 -40.58
N SER A 116 26.62 15.22 -39.65
CA SER A 116 28.03 14.87 -39.78
C SER A 116 28.29 13.96 -40.99
N PHE A 117 27.35 13.06 -41.32
CA PHE A 117 27.46 12.20 -42.50
C PHE A 117 26.86 12.81 -43.78
N TYR A 118 25.95 13.77 -43.67
CA TYR A 118 25.29 14.44 -44.79
C TYR A 118 26.01 15.71 -45.27
N THR A 119 27.30 15.88 -44.98
CA THR A 119 28.04 17.04 -45.49
C THR A 119 28.46 16.79 -46.95
N PRO A 120 27.86 17.47 -47.96
CA PRO A 120 28.45 17.50 -49.30
C PRO A 120 29.81 18.22 -49.23
N PRO A 121 30.79 17.88 -50.06
CA PRO A 121 32.08 18.55 -50.05
C PRO A 121 31.92 19.94 -50.69
N HIS A 122 31.47 20.93 -49.93
CA HIS A 122 31.65 22.33 -50.33
C HIS A 122 31.88 23.22 -49.10
N GLN A 123 33.10 23.78 -49.09
CA GLN A 123 33.60 24.91 -48.31
C GLN A 123 33.43 24.85 -46.78
N ARG A 124 34.58 24.73 -46.10
CA ARG A 124 34.81 25.41 -44.82
C ARG A 124 34.31 26.85 -44.93
N ASP A 125 33.44 27.29 -44.03
CA ASP A 125 33.59 28.53 -43.25
C ASP A 125 32.32 28.82 -42.42
N GLN A 126 32.55 29.19 -41.14
CA GLN A 126 31.64 29.88 -40.19
C GLN A 126 30.51 29.01 -39.59
N ALA A 127 30.45 28.73 -38.28
CA ALA A 127 30.58 29.65 -37.17
C ALA A 127 31.33 29.04 -35.96
N VAL A 128 32.57 29.48 -35.79
CA VAL A 128 33.01 29.94 -34.47
C VAL A 128 32.53 31.38 -34.38
N GLN A 129 31.40 31.60 -33.73
CA GLN A 129 31.00 32.88 -33.16
C GLN A 129 30.46 32.59 -31.77
N ASP A 130 31.37 32.29 -30.85
CA ASP A 130 31.31 32.97 -29.55
C ASP A 130 32.40 34.03 -29.62
N GLU A 131 31.93 35.17 -30.12
CA GLU A 131 32.59 36.46 -30.11
C GLU A 131 32.94 36.83 -28.66
N CYS A 132 34.13 37.38 -28.48
CA CYS A 132 34.57 38.00 -27.24
C CYS A 132 33.55 39.08 -26.79
N THR A 133 32.93 38.92 -25.62
CA THR A 133 32.48 40.03 -24.76
C THR A 133 32.44 39.56 -23.30
#